data_AF-A0A6A4GK52-F1
#
_entry.id   AF-A0A6A4GK52-F1
#
_cell.length_a   1.000
_cell.length_b   1.000
_cell.length_c   1.000
_cell.angle_alpha   90.00
_cell.angle_beta   90.00
_cell.angle_gamma   90.00
#
_symmetry.space_group_name_H-M   'P 1'
#
loop_
_entity.id
_entity.type
_entity.pdbx_description
1 polymer ?
#
loop_
_entity_poly.entity_id
_entity_poly.type
_entity_poly.pdbx_seq_one_letter_code
_entity_poly.pdbx_strand_id
1 'polypeptide(L)'
;IKPIAPNEYNGSVNAEEFMRFVRQTTRYIEDGNVPVHREVDIMSRYLTGKAYKFYERTCGDNPDNWTLDRFFIKLYDHIFPLSFRTNQRRKLRQCSQGKHKVLDYVGYFEDLCDTIGMIDPQEKVSLLWDGFNNYITSGLYNRNLHPERSTFEDV
;
A
#
# COMPACT_ATOMS: atom_id res chain seq x y z
N ILE A 1 -4.14 8.15 -24.48
CA ILE A 1 -3.13 8.90 -23.71
C ILE A 1 -1.90 7.99 -23.57
N LYS A 2 -0.67 8.50 -23.63
CA LYS A 2 0.51 7.65 -23.43
C LYS A 2 0.68 7.38 -21.93
N PRO A 3 0.85 6.12 -21.48
CA PRO A 3 1.01 5.81 -20.07
C PRO A 3 2.24 6.51 -19.46
N ILE A 4 2.12 6.97 -18.21
CA ILE A 4 3.21 7.61 -17.47
C ILE A 4 4.04 6.52 -16.80
N ALA A 5 5.33 6.43 -17.16
CA ALA A 5 6.22 5.41 -16.62
C ALA A 5 6.42 5.57 -15.09
N PRO A 6 6.49 4.46 -14.33
CA PRO A 6 6.77 4.50 -12.90
C PRO A 6 8.21 4.91 -12.62
N ASN A 7 8.45 5.38 -11.40
CA ASN A 7 9.81 5.55 -10.88
C ASN A 7 10.45 4.16 -10.65
N GLU A 8 11.77 4.06 -10.80
CA GLU A 8 12.46 2.81 -10.52
C GLU A 8 12.44 2.43 -9.04
N TYR A 9 12.42 1.14 -8.75
CA TYR A 9 12.49 0.60 -7.39
C TYR A 9 13.65 -0.37 -7.21
N ASN A 10 14.53 -0.08 -6.25
CA ASN A 10 15.77 -0.82 -6.04
C ASN A 10 15.66 -1.95 -4.99
N GLY A 11 14.52 -2.09 -4.32
CA GLY A 11 14.35 -3.01 -3.18
C GLY A 11 14.76 -2.44 -1.82
N SER A 12 14.63 -1.12 -1.62
CA SER A 12 14.82 -0.47 -0.33
C SER A 12 13.78 -0.95 0.68
N VAL A 13 14.14 -1.03 1.97
CA VAL A 13 13.18 -1.33 3.05
C VAL A 13 12.41 -0.05 3.42
N ASN A 14 11.77 0.55 2.42
CA ASN A 14 10.95 1.75 2.54
C ASN A 14 9.57 1.45 1.94
N ALA A 15 8.57 1.37 2.80
CA ALA A 15 7.23 0.99 2.40
C ALA A 15 6.51 2.08 1.59
N GLU A 16 6.80 3.35 1.83
CA GLU A 16 6.24 4.45 1.02
C GLU A 16 6.76 4.36 -0.42
N GLU A 17 8.07 4.14 -0.60
CA GLU A 17 8.67 3.95 -1.91
C GLU A 17 8.12 2.71 -2.62
N PHE A 18 7.96 1.60 -1.89
CA PHE A 18 7.36 0.37 -2.42
C PHE A 18 5.91 0.59 -2.87
N MET A 19 5.08 1.22 -2.05
CA MET A 19 3.66 1.44 -2.37
C MET A 19 3.47 2.46 -3.49
N ARG A 20 4.32 3.50 -3.54
CA ARG A 20 4.40 4.39 -4.69
C ARG A 20 4.72 3.62 -5.96
N PHE A 21 5.69 2.71 -5.92
CA PHE A 21 6.07 1.88 -7.05
C PHE A 21 4.92 0.96 -7.51
N VAL A 22 4.25 0.27 -6.58
CA VAL A 22 3.06 -0.56 -6.85
C VAL A 22 1.99 0.27 -7.57
N ARG A 23 1.56 1.39 -6.99
CA ARG A 23 0.51 2.25 -7.57
C ARG A 23 0.86 2.76 -8.95
N GLN A 24 2.08 3.28 -9.14
CA GLN A 24 2.51 3.83 -10.43
C GLN A 24 2.60 2.74 -11.50
N THR A 25 3.09 1.55 -11.12
CA THR A 25 3.21 0.43 -12.05
C THR A 25 1.85 -0.12 -12.45
N THR A 26 0.95 -0.36 -11.48
CA THR A 26 -0.41 -0.84 -11.77
C THR A 26 -1.11 0.10 -12.76
N ARG A 27 -1.08 1.42 -12.50
CA ARG A 27 -1.63 2.42 -13.43
C ARG A 27 -0.96 2.39 -14.80
N TYR A 28 0.37 2.31 -14.85
CA TYR A 28 1.11 2.26 -16.11
C TYR A 28 0.72 1.06 -16.98
N ILE A 29 0.54 -0.10 -16.35
CA ILE A 29 0.15 -1.36 -16.99
C ILE A 29 -1.31 -1.30 -17.47
N GLU A 30 -2.22 -0.80 -16.63
CA GLU A 30 -3.63 -0.59 -16.95
C GLU A 30 -3.82 0.40 -18.11
N ASP A 31 -3.24 1.59 -18.00
CA ASP A 31 -3.29 2.61 -19.05
C ASP A 31 -2.66 2.12 -20.36
N GLY A 32 -1.66 1.24 -20.25
CA GLY A 32 -0.97 0.62 -21.37
C GLY A 32 -1.73 -0.53 -22.02
N ASN A 33 -2.85 -0.98 -21.46
CA ASN A 33 -3.57 -2.19 -21.87
C ASN A 33 -2.64 -3.40 -22.07
N VAL A 34 -1.70 -3.57 -21.14
CA VAL A 34 -0.69 -4.62 -21.23
C VAL A 34 -1.35 -5.99 -20.98
N PRO A 35 -1.11 -7.00 -21.83
CA PRO A 35 -1.63 -8.34 -21.59
C PRO A 35 -1.07 -8.94 -20.30
N VAL A 36 -1.91 -9.65 -19.52
CA VAL A 36 -1.57 -10.23 -18.22
C VAL A 36 -0.22 -10.98 -18.19
N HIS A 37 0.03 -11.84 -19.19
CA HIS A 37 1.26 -12.62 -19.29
C HIS A 37 2.54 -11.76 -19.48
N ARG A 38 2.41 -10.49 -19.89
CA ARG A 38 3.52 -9.56 -20.11
C ARG A 38 3.70 -8.54 -19.00
N GLU A 39 2.78 -8.44 -18.06
CA GLU A 39 2.78 -7.36 -17.07
C GLU A 39 4.06 -7.38 -16.21
N VAL A 40 4.45 -8.57 -15.74
CA VAL A 40 5.64 -8.74 -14.89
C VAL A 40 6.93 -8.49 -15.67
N ASP A 41 7.02 -8.93 -16.93
CA ASP A 41 8.16 -8.61 -17.82
C ASP A 41 8.31 -7.09 -18.02
N ILE A 42 7.20 -6.40 -18.32
CA ILE A 42 7.23 -4.95 -18.55
C ILE A 42 7.56 -4.20 -17.26
N MET A 43 6.97 -4.59 -16.13
CA MET A 43 7.27 -4.01 -14.82
C MET A 43 8.75 -4.21 -14.43
N SER A 44 9.35 -5.35 -14.77
CA SER A 44 10.74 -5.66 -14.42
C SER A 44 11.76 -4.64 -14.92
N ARG A 45 11.43 -3.92 -16.00
CA ARG A 45 12.27 -2.85 -16.58
C ARG A 45 12.46 -1.66 -15.66
N TYR A 46 11.59 -1.53 -14.66
CA TYR A 46 11.63 -0.48 -13.64
C TYR A 46 12.12 -1.01 -12.30
N LEU A 47 12.55 -2.27 -12.23
CA LEU A 47 13.23 -2.80 -11.07
C LEU A 47 14.74 -2.61 -11.21
N THR A 48 15.38 -2.27 -10.11
CA THR A 48 16.84 -2.22 -10.02
C THR A 48 17.33 -2.94 -8.76
N GLY A 49 18.65 -3.05 -8.59
CA GLY A 49 19.25 -3.48 -7.32
C GLY A 49 18.75 -4.83 -6.80
N LYS A 50 18.32 -4.86 -5.53
CA LYS A 50 17.83 -6.07 -4.85
C LYS A 50 16.51 -6.56 -5.44
N ALA A 51 15.64 -5.64 -5.87
CA ALA A 51 14.35 -6.01 -6.45
C ALA A 51 14.51 -6.68 -7.82
N TYR A 52 15.40 -6.18 -8.68
CA TYR A 52 15.68 -6.81 -9.97
C TYR A 52 16.32 -8.20 -9.81
N LYS A 53 17.28 -8.34 -8.88
CA LYS A 53 17.86 -9.65 -8.54
C LYS A 53 16.83 -10.67 -8.06
N PHE A 54 15.80 -10.22 -7.35
CA PHE A 54 14.68 -11.08 -6.93
C PHE A 54 13.87 -11.54 -8.14
N TYR A 55 13.54 -10.62 -9.05
CA TYR A 55 12.85 -10.92 -10.31
C TYR A 55 13.60 -11.97 -11.14
N GLU A 56 14.91 -11.78 -11.40
CA GLU A 56 15.72 -12.72 -12.17
C GLU A 56 15.69 -14.13 -11.59
N ARG A 57 15.81 -14.25 -10.26
CA ARG A 57 15.85 -15.55 -9.56
C ARG A 57 14.52 -16.28 -9.49
N THR A 58 13.40 -15.54 -9.58
CA THR A 58 12.09 -16.05 -9.21
C THR A 58 11.14 -16.15 -10.41
N CYS A 59 11.25 -15.22 -11.34
CA CYS A 59 10.35 -15.07 -12.48
C CYS A 59 11.06 -15.23 -13.82
N GLY A 60 12.39 -15.11 -13.87
CA GLY A 60 13.16 -15.07 -15.12
C GLY A 60 12.90 -16.25 -16.06
N ASP A 61 12.64 -17.44 -15.50
CA ASP A 61 12.43 -18.65 -16.30
C ASP A 61 10.98 -18.84 -16.78
N ASN A 62 9.98 -18.21 -16.16
CA ASN A 62 8.55 -18.39 -16.48
C ASN A 62 7.70 -17.15 -16.17
N PRO A 63 7.93 -15.99 -16.83
CA PRO A 63 7.22 -14.75 -16.53
C PRO A 63 5.70 -14.84 -16.75
N ASP A 64 5.24 -15.66 -17.70
CA ASP A 64 3.82 -15.80 -18.06
C ASP A 64 2.95 -16.44 -16.94
N ASN A 65 3.57 -17.09 -15.95
CA ASN A 65 2.88 -17.72 -14.81
C ASN A 65 2.69 -16.76 -13.62
N TRP A 66 3.08 -15.50 -13.78
CA TRP A 66 3.01 -14.48 -12.74
C TRP A 66 1.99 -13.41 -13.09
N THR A 67 1.18 -13.05 -12.10
CA THR A 67 0.40 -11.81 -12.11
C THR A 67 1.15 -10.74 -11.33
N LEU A 68 0.87 -9.46 -11.59
CA LEU A 68 1.43 -8.37 -10.81
C LEU A 68 1.16 -8.50 -9.32
N ASP A 69 -0.06 -8.85 -8.92
CA ASP A 69 -0.42 -9.03 -7.52
C ASP A 69 0.44 -10.09 -6.84
N ARG A 70 0.56 -11.27 -7.47
CA ARG A 70 1.38 -12.36 -6.95
C ARG A 70 2.84 -11.94 -6.85
N PHE A 71 3.34 -11.21 -7.85
CA PHE A 71 4.70 -10.71 -7.85
C PHE A 71 4.93 -9.73 -6.70
N PHE A 72 4.07 -8.71 -6.53
CA PHE A 72 4.23 -7.70 -5.48
C PHE A 72 4.15 -8.30 -4.08
N ILE A 73 3.27 -9.28 -3.85
CA ILE A 73 3.21 -10.00 -2.56
C ILE A 73 4.56 -10.67 -2.26
N LYS A 74 5.13 -11.39 -3.24
CA LYS A 74 6.40 -12.10 -3.05
C LYS A 74 7.61 -11.17 -2.96
N LEU A 75 7.62 -10.08 -3.72
CA LEU A 75 8.64 -9.06 -3.62
C LEU A 75 8.57 -8.38 -2.25
N TYR A 76 7.38 -8.04 -1.75
CA TYR A 76 7.21 -7.50 -0.41
C TYR A 76 7.79 -8.47 0.63
N ASP A 77 7.42 -9.75 0.58
CA ASP A 77 7.91 -10.78 1.53
C ASP A 77 9.45 -10.93 1.49
N HIS A 78 10.07 -10.66 0.33
CA HIS A 78 11.52 -10.71 0.16
C HIS A 78 12.25 -9.46 0.69
N ILE A 79 11.62 -8.28 0.58
CA ILE A 79 12.23 -7.01 0.98
C ILE A 79 11.98 -6.71 2.46
N PHE A 80 10.74 -6.89 2.93
CA PHE A 80 10.32 -6.51 4.28
C PHE A 80 10.32 -7.74 5.20
N PRO A 81 11.13 -7.75 6.27
CA PRO A 81 11.14 -8.87 7.22
C PRO A 81 9.80 -8.97 7.95
N LEU A 82 9.43 -10.16 8.44
CA LEU A 82 8.17 -10.37 9.19
C LEU A 82 8.05 -9.41 10.39
N SER A 83 9.17 -9.11 11.05
CA SER A 83 9.22 -8.13 12.15
C SER A 83 8.82 -6.71 11.71
N PHE A 84 9.03 -6.33 10.45
CA PHE A 84 8.60 -5.05 9.90
C PHE A 84 7.07 -4.96 9.88
N ARG A 85 6.36 -5.96 9.34
CA ARG A 85 4.88 -5.99 9.36
C ARG A 85 4.33 -5.90 10.78
N THR A 86 4.91 -6.68 11.70
CA THR A 86 4.50 -6.63 13.11
C THR A 86 4.73 -5.25 13.73
N ASN A 87 5.87 -4.62 13.44
CA ASN A 87 6.16 -3.27 13.92
C ASN A 87 5.22 -2.21 13.32
N GLN A 88 4.89 -2.31 12.04
CA GLN A 88 3.94 -1.39 11.40
C GLN A 88 2.53 -1.56 11.96
N ARG A 89 2.06 -2.81 12.14
CA ARG A 89 0.78 -3.09 12.82
C ARG A 89 0.74 -2.52 14.24
N ARG A 90 1.85 -2.63 14.99
CA ARG A 90 1.97 -2.02 16.31
C ARG A 90 1.88 -0.50 16.24
N LYS A 91 2.56 0.14 15.29
CA LYS A 91 2.47 1.59 15.07
C LYS A 91 1.05 2.03 14.71
N LEU A 92 0.37 1.30 13.82
CA LEU A 92 -1.00 1.57 13.41
C LEU A 92 -1.96 1.54 14.61
N ARG A 93 -1.88 0.49 15.45
CA ARG A 93 -2.70 0.37 16.66
C ARG A 93 -2.40 1.43 17.73
N GLN A 94 -1.24 2.07 17.66
CA GLN A 94 -0.83 3.14 18.58
C GLN A 94 -0.98 4.53 17.94
N CYS A 95 -1.47 4.60 16.71
CA CYS A 95 -1.63 5.84 15.97
C CYS A 95 -2.84 6.59 16.52
N SER A 96 -2.64 7.85 16.91
CA SER A 96 -3.71 8.74 17.37
C SER A 96 -3.47 10.16 16.90
N GLN A 97 -4.55 10.92 16.74
CA GLN A 97 -4.54 12.30 16.29
C GLN A 97 -3.74 13.18 17.26
N GLY A 98 -3.99 13.05 18.56
CA GLY A 98 -3.33 13.83 19.60
C GLY A 98 -3.41 15.34 19.31
N LYS A 99 -2.25 15.98 19.12
CA LYS A 99 -2.14 17.43 18.83
C LYS A 99 -2.07 17.75 17.33
N HIS A 100 -2.05 16.74 16.45
CA HIS A 100 -1.96 16.94 15.01
C HIS A 100 -3.30 17.40 14.43
N LYS A 101 -3.23 18.14 13.31
CA LYS A 101 -4.43 18.42 12.53
C LYS A 101 -5.00 17.11 11.99
N VAL A 102 -6.32 17.08 11.79
CA VAL A 102 -7.03 15.89 11.26
C VAL A 102 -6.37 15.39 9.97
N LEU A 103 -6.09 16.28 9.01
CA LEU A 103 -5.46 15.91 7.74
C LEU A 103 -4.07 15.29 7.90
N ASP A 104 -3.23 15.84 8.78
CA ASP A 104 -1.88 15.31 9.02
C ASP A 104 -1.94 13.91 9.65
N TYR A 105 -2.89 13.71 10.57
CA TYR A 105 -3.14 12.41 11.19
C TYR A 105 -3.66 11.38 10.18
N VAL A 106 -4.67 11.72 9.39
CA VAL A 106 -5.24 10.84 8.36
C VAL A 106 -4.17 10.45 7.35
N GLY A 107 -3.37 11.40 6.86
CA GLY A 107 -2.26 11.10 5.93
C GLY A 107 -1.25 10.10 6.52
N TYR A 108 -0.79 10.34 7.75
CA TYR A 108 0.13 9.41 8.42
C TYR A 108 -0.51 8.03 8.69
N PHE A 109 -1.79 7.98 9.01
CA PHE A 109 -2.54 6.74 9.17
C PHE A 109 -2.61 5.94 7.86
N GLU A 110 -2.92 6.61 6.74
CA GLU A 110 -2.95 5.99 5.42
C GLU A 110 -1.58 5.45 5.01
N ASP A 111 -0.52 6.22 5.26
CA ASP A 111 0.85 5.76 5.02
C ASP A 111 1.15 4.46 5.80
N LEU A 112 0.75 4.39 7.08
CA LEU A 112 0.90 3.17 7.89
C LEU A 112 0.10 1.99 7.34
N CYS A 113 -1.15 2.22 6.91
CA CYS A 113 -1.99 1.19 6.28
C CYS A 113 -1.34 0.63 5.02
N ASP A 114 -0.88 1.52 4.15
CA ASP A 114 -0.17 1.19 2.92
C ASP A 114 1.05 0.31 3.20
N THR A 115 1.77 0.54 4.32
CA THR A 115 2.95 -0.27 4.66
C THR A 115 2.65 -1.70 5.11
N ILE A 116 1.46 -1.98 5.62
CA ILE A 116 1.10 -3.28 6.21
C ILE A 116 0.59 -4.26 5.14
N GLY A 117 0.09 -3.74 4.02
CA GLY A 117 -0.55 -4.48 2.94
C GLY A 117 -2.07 -4.44 3.04
N MET A 118 -2.75 -5.50 2.60
CA MET A 118 -4.22 -5.55 2.67
C MET A 118 -4.71 -5.55 4.12
N ILE A 119 -5.47 -4.53 4.47
CA ILE A 119 -6.26 -4.41 5.71
C ILE A 119 -7.72 -4.47 5.29
N ASP A 120 -8.55 -5.14 6.09
CA ASP A 120 -9.99 -5.14 5.85
C ASP A 120 -10.52 -3.69 5.84
N PRO A 121 -11.34 -3.27 4.84
CA PRO A 121 -11.81 -1.90 4.76
C PRO A 121 -12.53 -1.42 6.02
N GLN A 122 -13.30 -2.30 6.68
CA GLN A 122 -14.01 -1.94 7.91
C GLN A 122 -13.04 -1.84 9.10
N GLU A 123 -12.06 -2.74 9.18
CA GLU A 123 -10.96 -2.64 10.15
C GLU A 123 -10.17 -1.33 9.96
N LYS A 124 -9.92 -0.90 8.70
CA LYS A 124 -9.26 0.39 8.40
C LYS A 124 -10.06 1.56 8.95
N VAL A 125 -11.37 1.59 8.73
CA VAL A 125 -12.26 2.66 9.25
C VAL A 125 -12.28 2.66 10.78
N SER A 126 -12.42 1.48 11.40
CA SER A 126 -12.45 1.34 12.86
C SER A 126 -11.15 1.85 13.52
N LEU A 127 -9.99 1.45 12.99
CA LEU A 127 -8.69 1.91 13.49
C LEU A 127 -8.46 3.41 13.30
N LEU A 128 -8.94 4.00 12.20
CA LEU A 128 -8.90 5.46 12.00
C LEU A 128 -9.76 6.16 13.04
N TRP A 129 -10.97 5.66 13.25
CA TRP A 129 -11.93 6.23 14.18
C TRP A 129 -11.42 6.21 15.62
N ASP A 130 -10.83 5.09 16.05
CA ASP A 130 -10.27 4.90 17.38
C ASP A 130 -9.11 5.86 17.69
N GLY A 131 -8.40 6.33 16.66
CA GLY A 131 -7.30 7.26 16.84
C GLY A 131 -7.72 8.74 16.86
N PHE A 132 -8.94 9.10 16.47
CA PHE A 132 -9.41 10.49 16.54
C PHE A 132 -9.58 11.00 17.96
N ASN A 133 -9.45 12.32 18.14
CA ASN A 133 -9.83 12.97 19.39
C ASN A 133 -11.35 12.86 19.62
N ASN A 134 -11.77 12.74 20.89
CA ASN A 134 -13.18 12.54 21.29
C ASN A 134 -14.18 13.55 20.69
N TYR A 135 -13.77 14.80 20.48
CA TYR A 135 -14.66 15.81 19.90
C TYR A 135 -14.93 15.57 18.40
N ILE A 136 -13.97 15.00 17.68
CA ILE A 136 -14.14 14.59 16.28
C ILE A 136 -15.08 13.39 16.21
N THR A 137 -14.82 12.34 17.00
CA THR A 137 -15.68 11.15 17.01
C THR A 137 -17.12 11.48 17.41
N SER A 138 -17.32 12.35 18.40
CA SER A 138 -18.65 12.87 18.76
C SER A 138 -19.31 13.62 17.60
N GLY A 139 -18.55 14.43 16.87
CA GLY A 139 -19.03 15.15 15.68
C GLY A 139 -19.43 14.22 14.53
N LEU A 140 -18.68 13.15 14.31
CA LEU A 140 -19.00 12.13 13.31
C LEU A 140 -20.28 11.37 13.68
N TYR A 141 -20.44 10.98 14.95
CA TYR A 141 -21.68 10.38 15.44
C TYR A 141 -22.89 11.30 15.26
N ASN A 142 -22.73 12.59 15.54
CA ASN A 142 -23.80 13.59 15.33
C ASN A 142 -24.20 13.75 13.85
N ARG A 143 -23.35 13.31 12.91
CA ARG A 143 -23.65 13.25 11.47
C ARG A 143 -24.19 11.89 11.02
N ASN A 144 -24.55 11.01 11.96
CA ASN A 144 -24.99 9.63 11.72
C ASN A 144 -23.94 8.74 11.03
N LEU A 145 -22.66 9.06 11.19
CA LEU A 145 -21.56 8.18 10.78
C LEU A 145 -21.24 7.19 11.91
N HIS A 146 -20.78 5.99 11.54
CA HIS A 146 -20.43 4.94 12.51
C HIS A 146 -19.25 4.11 12.00
N PRO A 147 -18.27 3.76 12.86
CA PRO A 147 -17.08 3.01 12.45
C PRO A 147 -17.34 1.59 11.93
N GLU A 148 -18.58 1.10 12.00
CA GLU A 148 -19.00 -0.23 11.53
C GLU A 148 -19.79 -0.19 10.21
N ARG A 149 -20.14 1.00 9.72
CA ARG A 149 -21.04 1.17 8.56
C ARG A 149 -20.55 2.22 7.57
N SER A 150 -19.79 3.20 8.04
CA SER A 150 -19.21 4.25 7.21
C SER A 150 -18.02 3.71 6.41
N THR A 151 -17.83 4.23 5.21
CA THR A 151 -16.62 3.99 4.42
C THR A 151 -15.48 4.92 4.85
N PHE A 152 -14.29 4.70 4.31
CA PHE A 152 -13.15 5.58 4.56
C PHE A 152 -13.39 7.00 4.00
N GLU A 153 -14.09 7.11 2.87
CA GLU A 153 -14.42 8.39 2.23
C GLU A 153 -15.51 9.18 2.96
N ASP A 154 -16.35 8.50 3.75
CA ASP A 154 -17.40 9.16 4.56
C ASP A 154 -16.82 9.92 5.76
N VAL A 155 -15.64 9.50 6.25
CA VAL A 155 -15.00 9.93 7.50
C VAL A 155 -14.01 11.07 7.27
#